data_AF-B8KIL2-F1
#
_entry.id   AF-B8KIL2-F1
#
_cell.length_a   1.000
_cell.length_b   1.000
_cell.length_c   1.000
_cell.angle_alpha   90.00
_cell.angle_beta   90.00
_cell.angle_gamma   90.00
#
_symmetry.space_group_name_H-M   'P 1'
#
loop_
_entity.id
_entity.type
_entity.pdbx_description
1 polymer ?
#
loop_
_entity_poly.entity_id
_entity_poly.type
_entity_poly.pdbx_seq_one_letter_code
_entity_poly.pdbx_strand_id
1 'polypeptide(L)'
;MADSAGNRVLDTGSKKPERALSQTLESLSGLRTLLGQRTELQALDVVRQRVWQRDVEARIEQAVATLPEAAGPLNSQGLVVKSLVALDQRAPEYLQHLASYLDTLLWLEEQS
;
A
#
# COMPACT_ATOMS: atom_id res chain seq x y z
N MET A 1 47.16 -43.92 19.53
CA MET A 1 46.88 -44.28 18.12
C MET A 1 45.37 -44.38 17.97
N ALA A 2 44.82 -43.61 17.02
CA ALA A 2 43.51 -43.65 16.35
C ALA A 2 42.33 -44.38 17.05
N ASP A 3 41.09 -43.86 17.05
CA ASP A 3 40.44 -43.26 15.90
C ASP A 3 39.17 -42.45 16.25
N SER A 4 38.87 -41.53 15.34
CA SER A 4 37.63 -40.83 14.98
C SER A 4 36.33 -41.58 15.35
N ALA A 5 35.17 -40.98 15.66
CA ALA A 5 34.53 -39.74 15.27
C ALA A 5 33.48 -39.41 16.36
N GLY A 6 33.28 -38.17 16.81
CA GLY A 6 32.80 -37.09 15.97
C GLY A 6 31.27 -37.06 15.84
N ASN A 7 30.51 -37.36 16.90
CA ASN A 7 29.05 -37.12 16.89
C ASN A 7 28.75 -35.64 17.17
N ARG A 8 28.92 -34.81 16.14
CA ARG A 8 28.40 -33.43 16.10
C ARG A 8 26.97 -33.52 15.55
N VAL A 9 26.00 -33.60 16.45
CA VAL A 9 24.60 -33.34 16.13
C VAL A 9 24.52 -31.88 15.69
N LEU A 10 24.20 -31.70 14.42
CA LEU A 10 23.90 -30.41 13.80
C LEU A 10 22.55 -29.93 14.35
N ASP A 11 22.56 -29.07 15.37
CA ASP A 11 21.39 -28.24 15.70
C ASP A 11 21.44 -27.00 14.81
N THR A 12 21.08 -27.19 13.54
CA THR A 12 20.69 -26.12 12.64
C THR A 12 19.18 -25.97 12.73
N GLY A 13 18.66 -24.93 13.37
CA GLY A 13 17.19 -24.80 13.47
C GLY A 13 16.62 -23.57 14.16
N SER A 14 16.70 -22.41 13.50
CA SER A 14 15.57 -21.46 13.42
C SER A 14 14.98 -20.89 14.72
N LYS A 15 15.76 -20.12 15.48
CA LYS A 15 15.24 -18.94 16.20
C LYS A 15 15.99 -17.72 15.66
N LYS A 16 15.56 -16.99 14.64
CA LYS A 16 14.28 -16.28 14.60
C LYS A 16 14.13 -15.57 13.24
N PRO A 17 13.27 -16.04 12.32
CA PRO A 17 12.74 -15.17 11.27
C PRO A 17 11.79 -14.12 11.88
N GLU A 18 11.15 -14.42 13.01
CA GLU A 18 10.24 -13.49 13.69
C GLU A 18 10.93 -12.20 14.15
N ARG A 19 12.18 -12.24 14.64
CA ARG A 19 12.89 -11.00 15.06
C ARG A 19 13.15 -10.08 13.87
N ALA A 20 13.55 -10.62 12.73
CA ALA A 20 13.82 -9.83 11.53
C ALA A 20 12.53 -9.25 10.94
N LEU A 21 11.45 -10.01 10.97
CA LEU A 21 10.12 -9.54 10.57
C LEU A 21 9.57 -8.49 11.54
N SER A 22 9.73 -8.67 12.86
CA SER A 22 9.38 -7.64 13.83
C SER A 22 10.17 -6.36 13.58
N GLN A 23 11.48 -6.46 13.38
CA GLN A 23 12.32 -5.29 13.20
C GLN A 23 12.02 -4.55 11.88
N THR A 24 11.69 -5.26 10.81
CA THR A 24 11.23 -4.64 9.56
C THR A 24 9.86 -4.00 9.70
N LEU A 25 8.90 -4.64 10.37
CA LEU A 25 7.60 -4.05 10.68
C LEU A 25 7.74 -2.80 11.57
N GLU A 26 8.68 -2.81 12.51
CA GLU A 26 8.97 -1.71 13.41
C GLU A 26 9.64 -0.56 12.64
N SER A 27 10.56 -0.87 11.72
CA SER A 27 11.16 0.09 10.78
C SER A 27 10.10 0.72 9.86
N LEU A 28 9.20 -0.09 9.30
CA LEU A 28 8.08 0.35 8.47
C LEU A 28 7.09 1.20 9.27
N SER A 29 6.85 0.86 10.53
CA SER A 29 6.02 1.65 11.44
C SER A 29 6.67 3.01 11.75
N GLY A 30 7.99 3.03 11.94
CA GLY A 30 8.78 4.25 12.13
C GLY A 30 8.75 5.16 10.91
N LEU A 31 8.91 4.59 9.72
CA LEU A 31 8.75 5.32 8.46
C LEU A 31 7.32 5.85 8.31
N ARG A 32 6.29 5.06 8.64
CA ARG A 32 4.89 5.51 8.63
C ARG A 32 4.64 6.67 9.59
N THR A 33 5.27 6.67 10.77
CA THR A 33 5.16 7.79 11.71
C THR A 33 5.88 9.04 11.21
N LEU A 34 7.06 8.90 10.60
CA LEU A 34 7.82 10.02 10.04
C LEU A 34 7.17 10.61 8.77
N LEU A 35 6.56 9.76 7.95
CA LEU A 35 5.99 10.12 6.65
C LEU A 35 4.55 10.64 6.71
N GLY A 36 3.81 10.48 7.82
CA GLY A 36 2.40 10.87 7.75
C GLY A 36 1.58 10.87 9.02
N GLN A 37 2.03 10.28 10.13
CA GLN A 37 1.35 10.49 11.41
C GLN A 37 1.86 11.77 12.08
N ARG A 38 1.74 12.88 11.35
CA ARG A 38 1.54 14.17 12.03
C ARG A 38 0.29 13.97 12.87
N THR A 39 0.40 14.15 14.17
CA THR A 39 -0.72 14.19 15.11
C THR A 39 -1.66 15.31 14.68
N GLU A 40 -2.48 15.06 13.67
CA GLU A 40 -3.51 15.97 13.27
C GLU A 40 -4.56 15.99 14.36
N LEU A 41 -5.09 17.19 14.64
CA LEU A 41 -6.31 17.28 15.43
C LEU A 41 -7.34 16.37 14.76
N GLN A 42 -8.03 15.52 15.52
CA GLN A 42 -9.04 14.59 15.00
C GLN A 42 -10.09 15.29 14.11
N ALA A 43 -10.33 16.59 14.31
CA ALA A 43 -11.17 17.41 13.46
C ALA A 43 -10.63 17.59 12.02
N LEU A 44 -9.32 17.71 11.84
CA LEU A 44 -8.67 17.80 10.53
C LEU A 44 -8.75 16.48 9.77
N ASP A 45 -8.64 15.35 10.48
CA ASP A 45 -8.74 14.02 9.88
C ASP A 45 -10.12 13.79 9.26
N VAL A 46 -11.18 14.17 9.98
CA VAL A 46 -12.57 14.14 9.50
C VAL A 46 -12.80 15.03 8.27
N VAL A 47 -12.18 16.21 8.23
CA VAL A 47 -12.28 17.12 7.09
C VAL A 47 -11.52 16.56 5.89
N ARG A 48 -10.29 16.08 6.11
CA ARG A 48 -9.45 15.46 5.09
C ARG A 48 -10.12 14.26 4.46
N GLN A 49 -10.71 13.38 5.27
CA GLN A 49 -11.42 12.20 4.77
C GLN A 49 -12.63 12.61 3.91
N ARG A 50 -13.37 13.65 4.29
CA ARG A 50 -14.47 14.17 3.47
C ARG A 50 -14.01 14.80 2.15
N VAL A 51 -12.90 15.53 2.16
CA VAL A 51 -12.32 16.10 0.93
C VAL A 51 -11.84 14.98 0.02
N TRP A 52 -11.13 13.99 0.57
CA TRP A 52 -10.67 12.81 -0.14
C TRP A 52 -11.81 12.05 -0.82
N GLN A 53 -12.90 11.79 -0.09
CA GLN A 53 -14.06 11.09 -0.62
C GLN A 53 -14.67 11.83 -1.82
N ARG A 54 -14.80 13.17 -1.73
CA ARG A 54 -15.27 13.98 -2.86
C ARG A 54 -14.33 13.95 -4.06
N ASP A 55 -13.03 14.02 -3.82
CA ASP A 55 -12.04 14.00 -4.89
C ASP A 55 -12.01 12.64 -5.60
N VAL A 56 -12.15 11.53 -4.87
CA VAL A 56 -12.26 10.18 -5.42
C VAL A 56 -13.53 10.05 -6.27
N GLU A 57 -14.68 10.49 -5.76
CA GLU A 57 -15.95 10.45 -6.48
C GLU A 57 -15.87 11.23 -7.81
N ALA A 58 -15.35 12.46 -7.77
CA ALA A 58 -15.16 13.28 -8.97
C ALA A 58 -14.18 12.63 -9.98
N ARG A 59 -13.10 12.02 -9.50
CA ARG A 59 -12.13 11.31 -10.35
C ARG A 59 -12.72 10.06 -10.98
N ILE A 60 -13.56 9.32 -10.27
CA ILE A 60 -14.29 8.15 -10.80
C ILE A 60 -15.25 8.61 -11.89
N GLU A 61 -16.05 9.64 -11.64
CA GLU A 61 -16.99 10.20 -12.63
C GLU A 61 -16.26 10.65 -13.89
N GLN A 62 -15.14 11.35 -13.74
CA GLN A 62 -14.35 11.83 -14.87
C GLN A 62 -13.66 10.69 -15.63
N ALA A 63 -13.16 9.66 -14.93
CA ALA A 63 -12.58 8.49 -15.55
C ALA A 63 -13.63 7.71 -16.35
N VAL A 64 -14.83 7.55 -15.79
CA VAL A 64 -15.98 6.94 -16.48
C VAL A 64 -16.38 7.76 -17.71
N ALA A 65 -16.44 9.08 -17.61
CA ALA A 65 -16.77 9.96 -18.73
C ALA A 65 -15.70 9.97 -19.84
N THR A 66 -14.45 9.64 -19.49
CA THR A 66 -13.32 9.59 -20.44
C THR A 66 -13.22 8.22 -21.13
N LEU A 67 -13.98 7.21 -20.71
CA LEU A 67 -14.04 5.94 -21.43
C LEU A 67 -14.62 6.18 -22.84
N PRO A 68 -13.89 5.86 -23.92
CA PRO A 68 -14.46 5.89 -25.26
C PRO A 68 -15.63 4.90 -25.32
N GLU A 69 -16.80 5.34 -25.80
CA GLU A 69 -18.04 4.52 -25.88
C GLU A 69 -17.85 3.16 -26.57
N ALA A 70 -16.80 2.99 -27.39
CA ALA A 70 -16.49 1.78 -28.15
C ALA A 70 -15.52 0.80 -27.46
N ALA A 71 -14.99 1.12 -26.28
CA ALA A 71 -14.04 0.25 -25.58
C ALA A 71 -14.83 -0.87 -24.88
N GLY A 72 -14.98 -2.01 -25.55
CA GLY A 72 -15.78 -3.15 -25.10
C GLY A 72 -15.45 -3.68 -23.67
N PRO A 73 -16.11 -4.77 -23.24
CA PRO A 73 -16.11 -5.23 -21.84
C PRO A 73 -14.74 -5.60 -21.24
N LEU A 74 -13.71 -5.72 -22.09
CA LEU A 74 -12.33 -6.09 -21.73
C LEU A 74 -11.35 -4.92 -21.77
N ASN A 75 -11.80 -3.67 -21.78
CA ASN A 75 -10.90 -2.52 -21.67
C ASN A 75 -10.14 -2.57 -20.33
N SER A 76 -8.81 -2.68 -20.40
CA SER A 76 -7.93 -2.68 -19.22
C SER A 76 -8.10 -1.41 -18.39
N GLN A 77 -8.24 -0.24 -19.03
CA GLN A 77 -8.47 1.03 -18.34
C GLN A 77 -9.82 1.01 -17.61
N GLY A 78 -10.87 0.52 -18.27
CA GLY A 78 -12.20 0.37 -17.66
C GLY A 78 -12.23 -0.64 -16.51
N LEU A 79 -11.45 -1.72 -16.61
CA LEU A 79 -11.30 -2.70 -15.52
C LEU A 79 -10.59 -2.09 -14.31
N VAL A 80 -9.56 -1.27 -14.53
CA VAL A 80 -8.86 -0.54 -13.46
C VAL A 80 -9.80 0.46 -12.78
N VAL A 81 -10.60 1.21 -13.53
CA VAL A 81 -11.59 2.12 -12.94
C VAL A 81 -12.61 1.34 -12.10
N LYS A 82 -13.15 0.23 -12.63
CA LYS A 82 -14.10 -0.63 -11.90
C LYS A 82 -13.50 -1.25 -10.64
N SER A 83 -12.22 -1.65 -10.68
CA SER A 83 -11.55 -2.21 -9.50
C SER A 83 -11.28 -1.14 -8.44
N LEU A 84 -10.94 0.09 -8.83
CA LEU A 84 -10.79 1.23 -7.91
C LEU A 84 -12.14 1.60 -7.26
N VAL A 85 -13.23 1.62 -8.03
CA VAL A 85 -14.60 1.81 -7.49
C VAL A 85 -14.94 0.71 -6.48
N ALA A 86 -14.65 -0.56 -6.81
CA ALA A 86 -14.91 -1.67 -5.91
C ALA A 86 -14.04 -1.64 -4.65
N LEU A 87 -12.84 -1.05 -4.73
CA LEU A 87 -11.93 -0.85 -3.62
C LEU A 87 -12.41 0.28 -2.70
N ASP A 88 -12.87 1.40 -3.27
CA ASP A 88 -13.44 2.52 -2.50
C ASP A 88 -14.64 2.07 -1.66
N GLN A 89 -15.55 1.27 -2.25
CA GLN A 89 -16.74 0.77 -1.55
C GLN A 89 -16.42 -0.21 -0.41
N ARG A 90 -15.27 -0.91 -0.46
CA ARG A 90 -14.91 -1.96 0.49
C ARG A 90 -13.87 -1.54 1.52
N ALA A 91 -12.97 -0.64 1.14
CA ALA A 91 -11.82 -0.22 1.93
C ALA A 91 -11.37 1.21 1.51
N PRO A 92 -12.16 2.24 1.82
CA PRO A 92 -11.88 3.61 1.40
C PRO A 92 -10.56 4.15 1.96
N GLU A 93 -10.19 3.74 3.17
CA GLU A 93 -8.91 4.11 3.80
C GLU A 93 -7.73 3.48 3.04
N TYR A 94 -7.90 2.28 2.51
CA TYR A 94 -6.85 1.60 1.75
C TYR A 94 -6.64 2.27 0.38
N LEU A 95 -7.72 2.72 -0.28
CA LEU A 95 -7.62 3.49 -1.52
C LEU A 95 -6.85 4.80 -1.30
N GLN A 96 -7.08 5.48 -0.18
CA GLN A 96 -6.31 6.68 0.19
C GLN A 96 -4.81 6.40 0.33
N HIS A 97 -4.46 5.33 1.03
CA HIS A 97 -3.05 4.94 1.17
C HIS A 97 -2.42 4.54 -0.17
N LEU A 98 -3.14 3.81 -1.02
CA LEU A 98 -2.67 3.43 -2.34
C LEU A 98 -2.40 4.66 -3.21
N ALA A 99 -3.32 5.62 -3.23
CA ALA A 99 -3.16 6.83 -4.02
C ALA A 99 -1.98 7.69 -3.54
N SER A 100 -1.83 7.87 -2.22
CA SER A 100 -0.65 8.57 -1.66
C SER A 100 0.67 7.87 -2.01
N TYR A 101 0.67 6.54 -2.06
CA TYR A 101 1.83 5.76 -2.50
C TYR A 101 2.12 5.98 -3.99
N LEU A 102 1.10 5.92 -4.84
CA LEU A 102 1.23 6.20 -6.27
C LEU A 102 1.74 7.62 -6.52
N ASP A 103 1.18 8.63 -5.84
CA ASP A 103 1.63 10.02 -5.95
C ASP A 103 3.12 10.16 -5.60
N THR A 104 3.58 9.42 -4.58
CA THR A 104 5.00 9.38 -4.22
C THR A 104 5.82 8.77 -5.35
N LEU A 105 5.38 7.65 -5.93
CA LEU A 105 6.08 7.01 -7.04
C LEU A 105 6.14 7.90 -8.29
N LEU A 106 5.04 8.57 -8.64
CA LEU A 106 4.99 9.51 -9.76
C LEU A 106 5.95 10.69 -9.52
N TRP A 107 5.99 11.21 -8.28
CA TRP A 107 6.94 12.26 -7.93
C TRP A 107 8.38 11.79 -8.10
N LEU A 108 8.71 10.56 -7.69
CA LEU A 108 10.04 10.01 -7.92
C LEU A 108 10.37 9.83 -9.41
N GLU A 109 9.39 9.42 -10.23
CA GLU A 109 9.55 9.28 -11.68
C GLU A 109 9.81 10.63 -12.37
N GLU A 110 9.08 11.68 -11.98
CA GLU A 110 9.27 13.04 -12.53
C GLU A 110 10.64 13.65 -12.19
N GLN A 111 11.25 13.19 -11.10
CA GLN A 111 12.59 13.64 -10.66
C GLN A 111 13.74 12.77 -11.21
N SER A 112 13.44 11.75 -12.03
CA SER A 112 14.43 10.87 -12.67
C SER A 112 14.84 11.36 -14.06
#